data_AF-A0A5C5FSG9-F1
#
_entry.id   AF-A0A5C5FSG9-F1
#
_cell.length_a   1.000
_cell.length_b   1.000
_cell.length_c   1.000
_cell.angle_alpha   90.00
_cell.angle_beta   90.00
_cell.angle_gamma   90.00
#
_symmetry.space_group_name_H-M   'P 1'
#
loop_
_entity.id
_entity.type
_entity.pdbx_description
1 polymer ?
#
loop_
_entity_poly.entity_id
_entity_poly.type
_entity_poly.pdbx_seq_one_letter_code
_entity_poly.pdbx_strand_id
1 'polypeptide(L)'
;MQPLAPLEGNPKLNPKAGPGSSNAAAGAAQAGSNARRASHSSSGRPDPLSTITHASASRIGPGVIPTGLRITPHDDLTPEEKAKRLAAYAAVDEHVKPQHKVIGIGSGSTVPYVVERLCQPPHNNSNSDRWYIPTGFQSKELIVKAGLNLGDVDQFPTIDVTIDGADEVDDELNAIKGGGACQLREKVLAEAATHFIIVADSRKDSKVLGHTWKQGVPIEVAPFAWAKVFVNLQKMGCENPALRMGKMKAGPVVTDNGNFVIDGVFSESYMRDPAELLHRIKMLTGVLEVGLFVGMAEAAYFGYPDGTVLARWQDGRRQKVDATKGLEIAEQGKKV
;
A
#
# COMPACT_ATOMS: atom_id res chain seq x y z
N MET A 1 -7.59 28.12 54.12
CA MET A 1 -7.11 29.43 53.62
C MET A 1 -7.33 29.46 52.11
N GLN A 2 -7.70 30.63 51.61
CA GLN A 2 -8.45 30.91 50.38
C GLN A 2 -7.83 30.44 49.05
N PRO A 3 -8.65 30.23 48.00
CA PRO A 3 -8.21 30.08 46.61
C PRO A 3 -8.10 31.46 45.92
N LEU A 4 -7.13 31.61 45.00
CA LEU A 4 -7.03 32.79 44.13
C LEU A 4 -7.81 32.57 42.82
N ALA A 5 -8.66 33.55 42.50
CA ALA A 5 -9.54 33.65 41.35
C ALA A 5 -8.84 34.35 40.14
N PRO A 6 -9.46 34.36 38.94
CA PRO A 6 -8.80 34.59 37.65
C PRO A 6 -8.78 36.06 37.20
N LEU A 7 -7.92 36.38 36.23
CA LEU A 7 -7.91 37.67 35.53
C LEU A 7 -8.56 37.53 34.14
N GLU A 8 -9.73 38.15 34.00
CA GLU A 8 -10.35 38.55 32.72
C GLU A 8 -9.72 39.86 32.22
N GLY A 9 -9.82 40.12 30.90
CA GLY A 9 -9.84 41.49 30.38
C GLY A 9 -9.03 41.76 29.10
N ASN A 10 -9.66 41.51 27.96
CA ASN A 10 -9.27 41.99 26.62
C ASN A 10 -9.45 43.53 26.51
N PRO A 11 -8.80 44.22 25.55
CA PRO A 11 -9.65 44.92 24.59
C PRO A 11 -9.19 44.88 23.13
N LYS A 12 -10.22 44.76 22.28
CA LYS A 12 -10.27 44.96 20.83
C LYS A 12 -9.63 46.28 20.39
N LEU A 13 -8.88 46.26 19.28
CA LEU A 13 -8.69 47.43 18.41
C LEU A 13 -8.70 46.99 16.93
N ASN A 14 -9.72 47.47 16.22
CA ASN A 14 -9.71 47.76 14.78
C ASN A 14 -10.61 49.01 14.66
N PRO A 15 -10.27 50.06 13.88
CA PRO A 15 -10.75 50.07 12.50
C PRO A 15 -10.01 50.99 11.48
N LYS A 16 -10.40 50.81 10.20
CA LYS A 16 -10.48 51.77 9.06
C LYS A 16 -9.39 51.79 7.98
N ALA A 17 -9.77 51.17 6.85
CA ALA A 17 -9.80 51.62 5.45
C ALA A 17 -9.17 52.97 5.01
N GLY A 18 -8.53 52.93 3.83
CA GLY A 18 -8.32 54.05 2.90
C GLY A 18 -7.52 53.59 1.65
N PRO A 19 -7.96 53.88 0.40
CA PRO A 19 -7.39 53.31 -0.82
C PRO A 19 -6.30 54.18 -1.47
N GLY A 20 -5.38 53.57 -2.23
CA GLY A 20 -4.37 54.27 -3.01
C GLY A 20 -3.97 53.49 -4.26
N SER A 21 -4.57 53.83 -5.39
CA SER A 21 -4.16 53.46 -6.74
C SER A 21 -3.07 54.43 -7.25
N SER A 22 -2.01 53.94 -7.90
CA SER A 22 -1.48 54.51 -9.17
C SER A 22 -0.18 53.84 -9.64
N ASN A 23 -0.16 53.55 -10.94
CA ASN A 23 0.96 53.57 -11.92
C ASN A 23 2.13 52.59 -11.72
N ALA A 24 2.26 51.57 -12.58
CA ALA A 24 2.75 51.61 -13.98
C ALA A 24 4.26 51.85 -14.10
N ALA A 25 5.00 50.81 -14.52
CA ALA A 25 6.13 50.94 -15.45
C ALA A 25 6.47 49.56 -16.04
N ALA A 26 6.31 49.47 -17.36
CA ALA A 26 6.79 48.39 -18.20
C ALA A 26 8.32 48.46 -18.35
N GLY A 27 8.94 47.30 -18.58
CA GLY A 27 10.36 47.20 -18.94
C GLY A 27 10.60 45.88 -19.66
N ALA A 28 10.37 45.88 -20.97
CA ALA A 28 10.77 44.81 -21.89
C ALA A 28 12.16 45.12 -22.47
N ALA A 29 13.02 44.11 -22.56
CA ALA A 29 14.17 44.06 -23.49
C ALA A 29 14.55 42.57 -23.66
N GLN A 30 14.04 41.90 -24.69
CA GLN A 30 14.60 41.72 -26.04
C GLN A 30 15.93 40.95 -26.14
N ALA A 31 15.84 39.94 -26.99
CA ALA A 31 16.86 39.02 -27.47
C ALA A 31 17.98 39.69 -28.28
N GLY A 32 19.15 39.06 -28.29
CA GLY A 32 20.26 39.38 -29.17
C GLY A 32 20.95 38.10 -29.65
N SER A 33 20.63 37.71 -30.88
CA SER A 33 21.34 36.74 -31.72
C SER A 33 22.78 37.17 -32.03
N ASN A 34 23.69 36.23 -32.26
CA ASN A 34 24.49 36.23 -33.49
C ASN A 34 25.33 34.97 -33.69
N ALA A 35 25.16 34.39 -34.87
CA ALA A 35 26.03 33.40 -35.49
C ALA A 35 27.22 34.10 -36.17
N ARG A 36 28.40 33.48 -36.17
CA ARG A 36 29.42 33.67 -37.21
C ARG A 36 30.13 32.35 -37.52
N ARG A 37 30.10 31.98 -38.80
CA ARG A 37 30.97 31.00 -39.46
C ARG A 37 32.35 31.63 -39.66
N ALA A 38 33.40 30.81 -39.51
CA ALA A 38 34.59 30.88 -40.37
C ALA A 38 35.26 29.50 -40.43
N SER A 39 35.48 29.05 -41.67
CA SER A 39 36.26 27.91 -42.12
C SER A 39 37.73 27.98 -41.67
N HIS A 40 38.39 26.83 -41.47
CA HIS A 40 39.76 26.52 -41.90
C HIS A 40 40.03 25.00 -41.76
N SER A 41 40.91 24.51 -42.64
CA SER A 41 41.12 23.13 -43.07
C SER A 41 42.15 22.31 -42.25
N SER A 42 41.89 21.00 -42.22
CA SER A 42 42.82 19.85 -42.22
C SER A 42 43.94 19.73 -41.16
N SER A 43 43.77 18.78 -40.24
CA SER A 43 44.76 17.70 -40.05
C SER A 43 44.09 16.52 -39.32
N GLY A 44 44.30 15.33 -39.87
CA GLY A 44 43.56 14.12 -39.52
C GLY A 44 43.88 13.55 -38.13
N ARG A 45 42.81 13.18 -37.42
CA ARG A 45 42.82 12.12 -36.41
C ARG A 45 41.64 11.19 -36.73
N PRO A 46 41.81 9.86 -36.69
CA PRO A 46 40.71 8.96 -36.97
C PRO A 46 39.66 9.04 -35.85
N ASP A 47 38.40 9.12 -36.26
CA ASP A 47 37.19 9.08 -35.45
C ASP A 47 37.05 7.68 -34.81
N PRO A 48 36.86 7.52 -33.49
CA PRO A 48 36.84 6.20 -32.85
C PRO A 48 35.52 5.43 -33.06
N LEU A 49 34.72 5.75 -34.08
CA LEU A 49 33.36 5.24 -34.25
C LEU A 49 33.13 4.35 -35.48
N SER A 50 34.17 3.83 -36.12
CA SER A 50 34.01 2.95 -37.30
C SER A 50 34.69 1.59 -37.18
N THR A 51 34.36 0.81 -36.15
CA THR A 51 34.53 -0.65 -36.19
C THR A 51 33.48 -1.34 -35.32
N ILE A 52 32.23 -1.40 -35.79
CA ILE A 52 31.29 -2.41 -35.29
C ILE A 52 31.27 -3.52 -36.33
N THR A 53 32.05 -4.56 -36.07
CA THR A 53 31.92 -5.85 -36.73
C THR A 53 30.54 -6.41 -36.37
N HIS A 54 29.78 -6.83 -37.38
CA HIS A 54 28.54 -7.59 -37.20
C HIS A 54 28.87 -8.94 -36.55
N ALA A 55 28.93 -8.98 -35.22
CA ALA A 55 28.61 -10.20 -34.49
C ALA A 55 27.13 -10.47 -34.76
N SER A 56 26.84 -11.64 -35.32
CA SER A 56 25.49 -12.16 -35.46
C SER A 56 24.78 -12.04 -34.12
N ALA A 57 23.83 -11.10 -34.02
CA ALA A 57 22.91 -11.03 -32.92
C ALA A 57 22.16 -12.36 -32.89
N SER A 58 22.56 -13.24 -31.96
CA SER A 58 21.69 -14.30 -31.47
C SER A 58 20.38 -13.61 -31.13
N ARG A 59 19.32 -13.96 -31.86
CA ARG A 59 17.97 -13.54 -31.53
C ARG A 59 17.68 -14.16 -30.18
N ILE A 60 17.86 -13.39 -29.11
CA ILE A 60 17.25 -13.69 -27.83
C ILE A 60 15.75 -13.56 -28.12
N GLY A 61 15.08 -14.69 -28.37
CA GLY A 61 13.62 -14.73 -28.39
C GLY A 61 13.09 -14.17 -27.07
N PRO A 62 11.84 -13.69 -27.01
CA PRO A 62 11.28 -13.15 -25.77
C PRO A 62 11.50 -14.18 -24.67
N GLY A 63 12.34 -13.83 -23.69
CA GLY A 63 12.62 -14.71 -22.56
C GLY A 63 11.31 -14.89 -21.80
N VAL A 64 10.65 -16.02 -21.99
CA VAL A 64 9.42 -16.34 -21.28
C VAL A 64 9.81 -16.53 -19.82
N ILE A 65 9.45 -15.56 -18.97
CA ILE A 65 9.51 -15.76 -17.52
C ILE A 65 8.64 -16.98 -17.23
N PRO A 66 9.14 -18.03 -16.53
CA PRO A 66 8.34 -19.20 -16.23
C PRO A 66 7.00 -18.80 -15.60
N THR A 67 5.91 -19.07 -16.31
CA THR A 67 4.54 -18.81 -15.87
C THR A 67 4.00 -20.06 -15.18
N GLY A 68 3.46 -19.90 -13.98
CA GLY A 68 2.89 -21.00 -13.20
C GLY A 68 3.21 -20.86 -11.71
N LEU A 69 2.18 -20.65 -10.90
CA LEU A 69 2.33 -20.60 -9.45
C LEU A 69 2.61 -22.01 -8.93
N ARG A 70 3.76 -22.22 -8.27
CA ARG A 70 4.02 -23.50 -7.58
C ARG A 70 3.19 -23.55 -6.30
N ILE A 71 2.16 -24.39 -6.29
CA ILE A 71 1.26 -24.55 -5.14
C ILE A 71 1.80 -25.64 -4.22
N THR A 72 2.18 -25.25 -3.00
CA THR A 72 2.53 -26.21 -1.94
C THR A 72 1.25 -26.94 -1.48
N PRO A 73 1.29 -28.29 -1.33
CA PRO A 73 0.17 -29.02 -0.73
C PRO A 73 -0.21 -28.44 0.62
N HIS A 74 -1.52 -28.41 0.92
CA HIS A 74 -2.00 -27.77 2.15
C HIS A 74 -1.40 -28.44 3.39
N ASP A 75 -1.33 -29.77 3.41
CA ASP A 75 -0.85 -30.53 4.57
C ASP A 75 0.62 -30.27 4.92
N ASP A 76 1.44 -29.87 3.93
CA ASP A 76 2.86 -29.56 4.10
C ASP A 76 3.10 -28.16 4.70
N LEU A 77 2.07 -27.32 4.81
CA LEU A 77 2.18 -25.98 5.38
C LEU A 77 2.21 -26.01 6.92
N THR A 78 2.89 -25.03 7.51
CA THR A 78 2.81 -24.78 8.95
C THR A 78 1.39 -24.37 9.34
N PRO A 79 0.96 -24.52 10.61
CA PRO A 79 -0.38 -24.12 11.04
C PRO A 79 -0.71 -22.64 10.75
N GLU A 80 0.29 -21.76 10.83
CA GLU A 80 0.11 -20.34 10.52
C GLU A 80 -0.12 -20.09 9.02
N GLU A 81 0.59 -20.80 8.15
CA GLU A 81 0.42 -20.68 6.70
C GLU A 81 -0.89 -21.34 6.23
N LYS A 82 -1.32 -22.43 6.87
CA LYS A 82 -2.66 -23.01 6.69
C LYS A 82 -3.76 -21.99 7.02
N ALA A 83 -3.64 -21.33 8.17
CA ALA A 83 -4.57 -20.29 8.60
C ALA A 83 -4.67 -19.14 7.57
N LYS A 84 -3.53 -18.61 7.12
CA LYS A 84 -3.51 -17.55 6.08
C LYS A 84 -4.20 -18.00 4.79
N ARG A 85 -3.92 -19.22 4.34
CA ARG A 85 -4.49 -19.78 3.12
C ARG A 85 -6.00 -19.91 3.22
N LEU A 86 -6.50 -20.45 4.33
CA LEU A 86 -7.94 -20.61 4.56
C LEU A 86 -8.68 -19.26 4.61
N ALA A 87 -8.10 -18.25 5.26
CA ALA A 87 -8.66 -16.90 5.29
C ALA A 87 -8.73 -16.28 3.88
N ALA A 88 -7.64 -16.39 3.12
CA ALA A 88 -7.59 -15.89 1.75
C ALA A 88 -8.61 -16.59 0.85
N TYR A 89 -8.73 -17.92 0.97
CA TYR A 89 -9.67 -18.71 0.17
C TYR A 89 -11.12 -18.32 0.46
N ALA A 90 -11.49 -18.25 1.75
CA ALA A 90 -12.83 -17.86 2.16
C ALA A 90 -13.20 -16.45 1.66
N ALA A 91 -12.27 -15.49 1.73
CA ALA A 91 -12.50 -14.14 1.24
C ALA A 91 -12.66 -14.09 -0.29
N VAL A 92 -11.85 -14.82 -1.05
CA VAL A 92 -11.97 -14.88 -2.52
C VAL A 92 -13.28 -15.53 -2.94
N ASP A 93 -13.64 -16.66 -2.33
CA ASP A 93 -14.87 -17.38 -2.62
C ASP A 93 -16.12 -16.54 -2.31
N GLU A 94 -16.09 -15.75 -1.24
CA GLU A 94 -17.20 -14.86 -0.89
C GLU A 94 -17.20 -13.57 -1.71
N HIS A 95 -16.08 -12.90 -1.96
CA HIS A 95 -16.12 -11.52 -2.47
C HIS A 95 -15.74 -11.36 -3.94
N VAL A 96 -15.14 -12.37 -4.58
CA VAL A 96 -14.79 -12.29 -6.01
C VAL A 96 -15.88 -12.93 -6.85
N LYS A 97 -16.83 -12.11 -7.30
CA LYS A 97 -17.99 -12.58 -8.06
C LYS A 97 -17.70 -12.65 -9.58
N PRO A 98 -18.41 -13.48 -10.37
CA PRO A 98 -18.18 -13.64 -11.81
C PRO A 98 -18.24 -12.33 -12.61
N GLN A 99 -19.08 -11.38 -12.19
CA GLN A 99 -19.21 -10.07 -12.84
C GLN A 99 -18.05 -9.10 -12.57
N HIS A 100 -17.23 -9.34 -11.53
CA HIS A 100 -16.08 -8.47 -11.23
C HIS A 100 -15.00 -8.61 -12.32
N LYS A 101 -14.54 -7.47 -12.83
CA LYS A 101 -13.57 -7.31 -13.93
C LYS A 101 -12.27 -6.66 -13.49
N VAL A 102 -12.26 -5.84 -12.44
CA VAL A 102 -11.06 -5.18 -11.92
C VAL A 102 -10.85 -5.59 -10.46
N ILE A 103 -9.72 -6.23 -10.17
CA ILE A 103 -9.42 -6.79 -8.85
C ILE A 103 -8.11 -6.20 -8.32
N GLY A 104 -8.17 -5.52 -7.17
CA GLY A 104 -6.99 -5.06 -6.45
C GLY A 104 -6.32 -6.20 -5.68
N ILE A 105 -5.02 -6.36 -5.86
CA ILE A 105 -4.19 -7.36 -5.20
C ILE A 105 -3.24 -6.66 -4.24
N GLY A 106 -3.49 -6.91 -2.95
CA GLY A 106 -2.72 -6.44 -1.82
C GLY A 106 -1.27 -6.93 -1.75
N SER A 107 -0.60 -6.65 -0.64
CA SER A 107 0.77 -7.08 -0.38
C SER A 107 0.87 -7.84 0.96
N GLY A 108 2.03 -8.46 1.21
CA GLY A 108 2.30 -9.22 2.43
C GLY A 108 2.22 -10.74 2.25
N SER A 109 2.39 -11.46 3.36
CA SER A 109 2.55 -12.93 3.32
C SER A 109 1.26 -13.73 3.12
N THR A 110 0.09 -13.10 3.33
CA THR A 110 -1.22 -13.77 3.16
C THR A 110 -1.72 -13.68 1.72
N VAL A 111 -1.39 -12.59 1.01
CA VAL A 111 -1.89 -12.31 -0.34
C VAL A 111 -1.45 -13.32 -1.42
N PRO A 112 -0.28 -13.98 -1.36
CA PRO A 112 0.03 -15.09 -2.26
C PRO A 112 -1.10 -16.14 -2.34
N TYR A 113 -1.79 -16.42 -1.23
CA TYR A 113 -2.90 -17.38 -1.22
C TYR A 113 -4.20 -16.84 -1.84
N VAL A 114 -4.37 -15.51 -1.90
CA VAL A 114 -5.47 -14.87 -2.64
C VAL A 114 -5.27 -15.13 -4.13
N VAL A 115 -4.06 -14.84 -4.63
CA VAL A 115 -3.69 -15.09 -6.04
C VAL A 115 -3.78 -16.59 -6.35
N GLU A 116 -3.31 -17.44 -5.43
CA GLU A 116 -3.44 -18.88 -5.55
C GLU A 116 -4.89 -19.33 -5.76
N ARG A 117 -5.82 -18.81 -4.95
CA ARG A 117 -7.25 -19.16 -5.06
C ARG A 117 -7.87 -18.65 -6.36
N LEU A 118 -7.51 -17.43 -6.78
CA LEU A 118 -7.96 -16.86 -8.05
C LEU A 118 -7.57 -17.70 -9.26
N CYS A 119 -6.46 -18.43 -9.18
CA CYS A 119 -5.99 -19.35 -10.22
C CYS A 119 -6.67 -20.73 -10.20
N GLN A 120 -7.59 -20.97 -9.27
CA GLN A 120 -8.30 -22.25 -9.13
C GLN A 120 -9.78 -22.13 -9.54
N PRO A 121 -10.44 -23.25 -9.87
CA PRO A 121 -11.89 -23.27 -10.08
C PRO A 121 -12.67 -22.83 -8.83
N PRO A 122 -13.81 -22.12 -9.02
CA PRO A 122 -14.37 -21.70 -10.30
C PRO A 122 -13.77 -20.38 -10.84
N HIS A 123 -12.92 -19.70 -10.08
CA HIS A 123 -12.46 -18.33 -10.35
C HIS A 123 -11.63 -18.22 -11.63
N ASN A 124 -10.78 -19.21 -11.88
CA ASN A 124 -9.90 -19.25 -13.05
C ASN A 124 -10.63 -19.11 -14.40
N ASN A 125 -11.89 -19.56 -14.47
CA ASN A 125 -12.73 -19.47 -15.68
C ASN A 125 -13.04 -18.03 -16.10
N SER A 126 -12.94 -17.06 -15.19
CA SER A 126 -13.21 -15.64 -15.46
C SER A 126 -11.94 -14.80 -15.65
N ASN A 127 -10.75 -15.38 -15.46
CA ASN A 127 -9.51 -14.60 -15.40
C ASN A 127 -9.08 -14.01 -16.75
N SER A 128 -9.50 -14.58 -17.88
CA SER A 128 -9.20 -14.02 -19.21
C SER A 128 -9.74 -12.61 -19.40
N ASP A 129 -10.84 -12.29 -18.73
CA ASP A 129 -11.57 -11.04 -18.88
C ASP A 129 -11.37 -10.09 -17.69
N ARG A 130 -10.50 -10.45 -16.74
CA ARG A 130 -10.23 -9.67 -15.53
C ARG A 130 -8.89 -8.96 -15.62
N TRP A 131 -8.75 -7.84 -14.93
CA TRP A 131 -7.53 -7.07 -14.75
C TRP A 131 -7.18 -7.02 -13.26
N TYR A 132 -5.89 -7.17 -12.95
CA TYR A 132 -5.39 -7.24 -11.59
C TYR A 132 -4.46 -6.08 -11.32
N ILE A 133 -4.79 -5.27 -10.30
CA ILE A 133 -4.10 -4.04 -9.97
C ILE A 133 -3.23 -4.28 -8.72
N PRO A 134 -1.90 -4.11 -8.79
CA PRO A 134 -1.02 -4.40 -7.65
C PRO A 134 -0.88 -3.23 -6.68
N THR A 135 -0.80 -3.50 -5.37
CA THR A 135 -0.40 -2.50 -4.35
C THR A 135 1.12 -2.28 -4.22
N GLY A 136 1.96 -2.95 -5.01
CA GLY A 136 3.43 -2.82 -4.94
C GLY A 136 4.16 -3.81 -5.85
N PHE A 137 5.49 -3.86 -5.77
CA PHE A 137 6.26 -4.78 -6.62
C PHE A 137 6.03 -6.25 -6.29
N GLN A 138 5.85 -6.61 -5.01
CA GLN A 138 5.58 -8.00 -4.61
C GLN A 138 4.30 -8.51 -5.29
N SER A 139 3.22 -7.74 -5.21
CA SER A 139 1.92 -8.12 -5.78
C SER A 139 1.93 -8.10 -7.31
N LYS A 140 2.63 -7.14 -7.92
CA LYS A 140 2.90 -7.15 -9.36
C LYS A 140 3.59 -8.44 -9.80
N GLU A 141 4.63 -8.87 -9.09
CA GLU A 141 5.32 -10.11 -9.41
C GLU A 141 4.41 -11.34 -9.26
N LEU A 142 3.57 -11.38 -8.23
CA LEU A 142 2.61 -12.47 -8.03
C LEU A 142 1.64 -12.56 -9.22
N ILE A 143 1.07 -11.44 -9.65
CA ILE A 143 0.16 -11.35 -10.81
C ILE A 143 0.84 -11.88 -12.08
N VAL A 144 2.06 -11.38 -12.37
CA VAL A 144 2.81 -11.77 -13.57
C VAL A 144 3.18 -13.26 -13.55
N LYS A 145 3.68 -13.77 -12.42
CA LYS A 145 4.05 -15.20 -12.28
C LYS A 145 2.84 -16.12 -12.39
N ALA A 146 1.66 -15.66 -11.97
CA ALA A 146 0.41 -16.38 -12.07
C ALA A 146 -0.21 -16.37 -13.49
N GLY A 147 0.35 -15.59 -14.42
CA GLY A 147 -0.19 -15.46 -15.79
C GLY A 147 -1.51 -14.67 -15.84
N LEU A 148 -1.74 -13.80 -14.86
CA LEU A 148 -2.94 -12.95 -14.78
C LEU A 148 -2.70 -11.61 -15.50
N ASN A 149 -3.76 -11.00 -16.04
CA ASN A 149 -3.65 -9.72 -16.73
C ASN A 149 -3.29 -8.61 -15.74
N LEU A 150 -2.10 -8.03 -15.90
CA LEU A 150 -1.64 -6.92 -15.07
C LEU A 150 -2.24 -5.60 -15.56
N GLY A 151 -2.87 -4.84 -14.67
CA GLY A 151 -3.30 -3.47 -14.90
C GLY A 151 -2.65 -2.48 -13.93
N ASP A 152 -3.01 -1.21 -14.07
CA ASP A 152 -2.61 -0.13 -13.17
C ASP A 152 -3.82 0.77 -12.82
N VAL A 153 -3.76 1.47 -11.68
CA VAL A 153 -4.84 2.36 -11.23
C VAL A 153 -5.06 3.53 -12.19
N ASP A 154 -4.04 3.95 -12.95
CA ASP A 154 -4.17 4.97 -13.99
C ASP A 154 -5.14 4.53 -15.11
N GLN A 155 -5.21 3.22 -15.37
CA GLN A 155 -6.10 2.63 -16.37
C GLN A 155 -7.47 2.27 -15.76
N PHE A 156 -7.48 1.93 -14.47
CA PHE A 156 -8.64 1.45 -13.74
C PHE A 156 -8.80 2.21 -12.41
N PRO A 157 -9.32 3.45 -12.44
CA PRO A 157 -9.48 4.27 -11.23
C PRO A 157 -10.64 3.82 -10.34
N THR A 158 -11.44 2.85 -10.79
CA THR A 158 -12.48 2.19 -10.00
C THR A 158 -12.25 0.68 -10.05
N ILE A 159 -12.26 0.06 -8.88
CA ILE A 159 -11.94 -1.33 -8.67
C ILE A 159 -13.17 -2.02 -8.08
N ASP A 160 -13.51 -3.22 -8.56
CA ASP A 160 -14.69 -3.93 -8.04
C ASP A 160 -14.42 -4.43 -6.63
N VAL A 161 -13.27 -5.08 -6.43
CA VAL A 161 -12.87 -5.65 -5.15
C VAL A 161 -11.36 -5.57 -4.98
N THR A 162 -10.90 -5.10 -3.82
CA THR A 162 -9.51 -5.17 -3.39
C THR A 162 -9.40 -6.11 -2.20
N ILE A 163 -8.49 -7.10 -2.28
CA ILE A 163 -8.21 -8.02 -1.18
C ILE A 163 -6.76 -7.83 -0.73
N ASP A 164 -6.56 -7.53 0.55
CA ASP A 164 -5.23 -7.21 1.10
C ASP A 164 -5.03 -7.74 2.53
N GLY A 165 -3.76 -7.86 2.95
CA GLY A 165 -3.39 -8.19 4.30
C GLY A 165 -3.47 -7.01 5.27
N ALA A 166 -3.37 -7.31 6.56
CA ALA A 166 -3.20 -6.31 7.61
C ALA A 166 -2.14 -6.74 8.64
N ASP A 167 -1.53 -5.74 9.28
CA ASP A 167 -0.59 -5.96 10.38
C ASP A 167 -1.32 -6.16 11.71
N GLU A 168 -2.50 -5.54 11.86
CA GLU A 168 -3.48 -5.68 12.95
C GLU A 168 -4.82 -5.09 12.52
N VAL A 169 -5.94 -5.62 13.04
CA VAL A 169 -7.31 -5.16 12.79
C VAL A 169 -8.05 -5.07 14.12
N ASP A 170 -8.81 -4.01 14.36
CA ASP A 170 -9.58 -3.80 15.61
C ASP A 170 -11.03 -4.30 15.54
N ASP A 171 -11.83 -4.08 16.60
CA ASP A 171 -13.24 -4.49 16.68
C ASP A 171 -14.18 -3.74 15.70
N GLU A 172 -13.74 -2.61 15.14
CA GLU A 172 -14.49 -1.76 14.19
C GLU A 172 -14.02 -1.93 12.74
N LEU A 173 -13.13 -2.90 12.48
CA LEU A 173 -12.48 -3.14 11.18
C LEU A 173 -11.56 -2.00 10.72
N ASN A 174 -11.08 -1.16 11.64
CA ASN A 174 -9.92 -0.33 11.35
C ASN A 174 -8.67 -1.20 11.37
N ALA A 175 -7.65 -0.84 10.61
CA ALA A 175 -6.44 -1.65 10.49
C ALA A 175 -5.16 -0.81 10.58
N ILE A 176 -4.13 -1.42 11.18
CA ILE A 176 -2.73 -1.04 10.93
C ILE A 176 -2.25 -1.84 9.73
N LYS A 177 -1.66 -1.12 8.76
CA LYS A 177 -1.01 -1.65 7.55
C LYS A 177 0.31 -0.92 7.32
N GLY A 178 1.12 -1.41 6.37
CA GLY A 178 2.40 -0.80 6.02
C GLY A 178 3.63 -1.45 6.66
N GLY A 179 3.51 -2.61 7.31
CA GLY A 179 4.64 -3.43 7.75
C GLY A 179 5.59 -3.78 6.58
N GLY A 180 5.03 -3.94 5.38
CA GLY A 180 5.76 -4.11 4.11
C GLY A 180 6.20 -2.81 3.43
N ALA A 181 5.94 -1.63 4.00
CA ALA A 181 6.25 -0.32 3.43
C ALA A 181 5.53 0.00 2.09
N CYS A 182 4.33 -0.55 1.89
CA CYS A 182 3.50 -0.37 0.67
C CYS A 182 2.23 0.46 0.92
N GLN A 183 2.07 1.04 2.12
CA GLN A 183 0.78 1.56 2.62
C GLN A 183 0.14 2.63 1.75
N LEU A 184 0.92 3.48 1.07
CA LEU A 184 0.34 4.51 0.19
C LEU A 184 -0.44 3.87 -0.96
N ARG A 185 0.17 2.92 -1.68
CA ARG A 185 -0.48 2.24 -2.81
C ARG A 185 -1.59 1.30 -2.36
N GLU A 186 -1.39 0.63 -1.22
CA GLU A 186 -2.45 -0.16 -0.57
C GLU A 186 -3.68 0.70 -0.29
N LYS A 187 -3.50 1.92 0.23
CA LYS A 187 -4.62 2.82 0.55
C LYS A 187 -5.31 3.34 -0.71
N VAL A 188 -4.55 3.72 -1.74
CA VAL A 188 -5.13 4.12 -3.03
C VAL A 188 -6.04 3.03 -3.61
N LEU A 189 -5.61 1.76 -3.59
CA LEU A 189 -6.43 0.65 -4.08
C LEU A 189 -7.61 0.32 -3.18
N ALA A 190 -7.50 0.52 -1.87
CA ALA A 190 -8.61 0.38 -0.94
C ALA A 190 -9.66 1.48 -1.16
N GLU A 191 -9.25 2.72 -1.39
CA GLU A 191 -10.16 3.85 -1.71
C GLU A 191 -10.83 3.70 -3.08
N ALA A 192 -10.10 3.17 -4.07
CA ALA A 192 -10.64 2.94 -5.41
C ALA A 192 -11.62 1.75 -5.47
N ALA A 193 -11.67 0.90 -4.44
CA ALA A 193 -12.47 -0.32 -4.43
C ALA A 193 -13.92 -0.07 -3.98
N THR A 194 -14.85 -0.74 -4.67
CA THR A 194 -16.24 -0.85 -4.19
C THR A 194 -16.31 -1.74 -2.96
N HIS A 195 -15.53 -2.82 -2.94
CA HIS A 195 -15.42 -3.77 -1.84
C HIS A 195 -13.96 -3.88 -1.39
N PHE A 196 -13.62 -3.41 -0.19
CA PHE A 196 -12.28 -3.60 0.40
C PHE A 196 -12.32 -4.68 1.49
N ILE A 197 -11.57 -5.76 1.27
CA ILE A 197 -11.60 -6.97 2.10
C ILE A 197 -10.21 -7.25 2.68
N ILE A 198 -10.16 -7.46 3.99
CA ILE A 198 -8.93 -7.79 4.70
C ILE A 198 -8.82 -9.32 4.90
N VAL A 199 -7.62 -9.86 4.67
CA VAL A 199 -7.29 -11.28 4.94
C VAL A 199 -6.07 -11.40 5.85
N ALA A 200 -6.20 -12.13 6.94
CA ALA A 200 -5.12 -12.29 7.90
C ALA A 200 -5.20 -13.61 8.66
N ASP A 201 -4.13 -13.95 9.39
CA ASP A 201 -4.22 -14.97 10.44
C ASP A 201 -4.74 -14.36 11.75
N SER A 202 -5.25 -15.21 12.64
CA SER A 202 -5.89 -14.84 13.90
C SER A 202 -5.05 -14.01 14.86
N ARG A 203 -3.71 -13.96 14.73
CA ARG A 203 -2.88 -13.06 15.54
C ARG A 203 -3.13 -11.59 15.22
N LYS A 204 -3.76 -11.30 14.10
CA LYS A 204 -4.07 -9.94 13.63
C LYS A 204 -5.43 -9.45 14.08
N ASP A 205 -6.27 -10.32 14.66
CA ASP A 205 -7.58 -9.97 15.21
C ASP A 205 -7.41 -9.42 16.62
N SER A 206 -7.62 -8.11 16.79
CA SER A 206 -7.45 -7.40 18.06
C SER A 206 -8.69 -6.58 18.40
N LYS A 207 -8.80 -6.19 19.67
CA LYS A 207 -9.91 -5.32 20.11
C LYS A 207 -9.64 -3.85 19.81
N VAL A 208 -8.39 -3.44 20.00
CA VAL A 208 -7.90 -2.07 19.78
C VAL A 208 -6.55 -2.18 19.07
N LEU A 209 -6.28 -1.25 18.16
CA LEU A 209 -5.02 -1.18 17.42
C LEU A 209 -3.82 -0.93 18.35
N GLY A 210 -2.64 -1.42 17.96
CA GLY A 210 -1.40 -1.34 18.73
C GLY A 210 -1.31 -2.36 19.87
N HIS A 211 -2.28 -3.27 20.02
CA HIS A 211 -2.30 -4.27 21.09
C HIS A 211 -1.36 -5.44 20.79
N THR A 212 -1.42 -5.99 19.58
CA THR A 212 -0.56 -7.06 19.09
C THR A 212 0.55 -6.53 18.19
N TRP A 213 0.30 -5.47 17.42
CA TRP A 213 1.32 -4.84 16.59
C TRP A 213 2.12 -3.79 17.37
N LYS A 214 3.26 -4.21 17.90
CA LYS A 214 4.15 -3.33 18.71
C LYS A 214 5.18 -2.56 17.91
N GLN A 215 5.30 -2.80 16.60
CA GLN A 215 6.24 -2.06 15.77
C GLN A 215 5.82 -0.60 15.59
N GLY A 216 4.54 -0.28 15.78
CA GLY A 216 4.00 1.08 15.62
C GLY A 216 3.37 1.31 14.25
N VAL A 217 2.62 2.41 14.14
CA VAL A 217 1.96 2.84 12.91
C VAL A 217 3.01 3.24 11.88
N PRO A 218 3.06 2.60 10.70
CA PRO A 218 3.95 3.02 9.62
C PRO A 218 3.51 4.37 9.04
N ILE A 219 4.43 5.31 8.87
CA ILE A 219 4.16 6.66 8.35
C ILE A 219 5.13 6.92 7.20
N GLU A 220 4.62 6.97 5.97
CA GLU A 220 5.43 7.30 4.79
C GLU A 220 5.71 8.80 4.76
N VAL A 221 6.98 9.18 4.65
CA VAL A 221 7.43 10.57 4.73
C VAL A 221 8.42 10.92 3.63
N ALA A 222 8.34 12.15 3.14
CA ALA A 222 9.28 12.69 2.18
C ALA A 222 10.71 12.62 2.78
N PRO A 223 11.71 12.07 2.06
CA PRO A 223 13.05 11.88 2.60
C PRO A 223 13.71 13.18 3.11
N PHE A 224 13.45 14.33 2.51
CA PHE A 224 14.05 15.58 3.02
C PHE A 224 13.41 16.06 4.34
N ALA A 225 12.19 15.60 4.66
CA ALA A 225 11.37 16.09 5.77
C ALA A 225 11.36 15.15 6.99
N TRP A 226 11.90 13.93 6.87
CA TRP A 226 11.73 12.86 7.87
C TRP A 226 12.10 13.31 9.30
N ALA A 227 13.21 14.03 9.47
CA ALA A 227 13.68 14.46 10.80
C ALA A 227 12.74 15.48 11.45
N LYS A 228 12.11 16.35 10.64
CA LYS A 228 11.11 17.30 11.13
C LYS A 228 9.82 16.60 11.52
N VAL A 229 9.36 15.64 10.70
CA VAL A 229 8.18 14.83 11.01
C VAL A 229 8.41 14.02 12.29
N PHE A 230 9.58 13.40 12.44
CA PHE A 230 10.00 12.67 13.63
C PHE A 230 9.79 13.48 14.92
N VAL A 231 10.34 14.72 14.97
CA VAL A 231 10.20 15.59 16.14
C VAL A 231 8.74 15.99 16.38
N ASN A 232 7.95 16.20 15.32
CA ASN A 232 6.53 16.52 15.45
C ASN A 232 5.75 15.33 16.04
N LEU A 233 6.03 14.09 15.61
CA LEU A 233 5.42 12.88 16.15
C LEU A 233 5.71 12.74 17.65
N GLN A 234 6.94 12.98 18.09
CA GLN A 234 7.29 12.99 19.52
C GLN A 234 6.44 13.99 20.31
N LYS A 235 6.29 15.22 19.78
CA LYS A 235 5.44 16.26 20.40
C LYS A 235 3.96 15.90 20.42
N MET A 236 3.51 15.03 19.52
CA MET A 236 2.14 14.52 19.46
C MET A 236 1.89 13.34 20.40
N GLY A 237 2.88 12.91 21.17
CA GLY A 237 2.75 11.79 22.10
C GLY A 237 3.16 10.43 21.51
N CYS A 238 3.86 10.41 20.38
CA CYS A 238 4.50 9.19 19.90
C CYS A 238 5.67 8.85 20.84
N GLU A 239 5.59 7.71 21.53
CA GLU A 239 6.51 7.34 22.61
C GLU A 239 7.91 7.00 22.08
N ASN A 240 7.96 6.28 20.95
CA ASN A 240 9.21 5.82 20.35
C ASN A 240 9.12 5.81 18.82
N PRO A 241 9.06 6.98 18.15
CA PRO A 241 9.16 7.01 16.70
C PRO A 241 10.53 6.50 16.27
N ALA A 242 10.58 5.70 15.21
CA ALA A 242 11.83 5.18 14.65
C ALA A 242 11.84 5.31 13.13
N LEU A 243 12.93 5.86 12.57
CA LEU A 243 13.15 5.75 11.13
C LEU A 243 13.42 4.28 10.80
N ARG A 244 12.58 3.69 9.95
CA ARG A 244 12.69 2.27 9.60
C ARG A 244 13.98 2.01 8.82
N MET A 245 14.87 1.20 9.39
CA MET A 245 16.14 0.84 8.75
C MET A 245 16.00 -0.39 7.86
N GLY A 246 16.67 -0.37 6.71
CA GLY A 246 16.70 -1.50 5.79
C GLY A 246 17.44 -2.69 6.40
N LYS A 247 16.93 -3.91 6.19
CA LYS A 247 17.58 -5.15 6.62
C LYS A 247 18.54 -5.71 5.56
N MET A 248 18.15 -5.61 4.28
CA MET A 248 18.92 -6.10 3.12
C MET A 248 19.59 -4.96 2.34
N LYS A 249 19.75 -3.79 2.98
CA LYS A 249 20.47 -2.62 2.44
C LYS A 249 21.04 -1.79 3.58
N ALA A 250 22.09 -1.02 3.30
CA ALA A 250 22.54 0.03 4.22
C ALA A 250 21.56 1.22 4.20
N GLY A 251 21.33 1.85 5.36
CA GLY A 251 20.47 3.03 5.48
C GLY A 251 18.96 2.74 5.57
N PRO A 252 18.10 3.77 5.50
CA PRO A 252 16.65 3.64 5.70
C PRO A 252 15.96 2.77 4.65
N VAL A 253 14.79 2.22 4.98
CA VAL A 253 13.86 1.69 3.98
C VAL A 253 13.47 2.80 3.00
N VAL A 254 13.46 2.45 1.72
CA VAL A 254 12.93 3.30 0.65
C VAL A 254 11.69 2.60 0.09
N THR A 255 10.53 3.25 0.13
CA THR A 255 9.27 2.70 -0.39
C THR A 255 9.29 2.60 -1.92
N ASP A 256 8.32 1.90 -2.49
CA ASP A 256 8.10 1.84 -3.94
C ASP A 256 7.83 3.23 -4.57
N ASN A 257 7.57 4.25 -3.74
CA ASN A 257 7.35 5.64 -4.15
C ASN A 257 8.58 6.53 -3.89
N GLY A 258 9.70 5.95 -3.44
CA GLY A 258 10.96 6.68 -3.19
C GLY A 258 11.03 7.38 -1.83
N ASN A 259 10.14 7.06 -0.88
CA ASN A 259 10.03 7.75 0.40
C ASN A 259 10.62 6.95 1.56
N PHE A 260 10.75 7.58 2.73
CA PHE A 260 11.12 6.89 3.96
C PHE A 260 9.88 6.49 4.76
N VAL A 261 10.07 5.60 5.74
CA VAL A 261 9.02 5.19 6.68
C VAL A 261 9.47 5.47 8.11
N ILE A 262 8.63 6.14 8.89
CA ILE A 262 8.76 6.23 10.34
C ILE A 262 7.74 5.28 10.96
N ASP A 263 8.19 4.43 11.87
CA ASP A 263 7.33 3.58 12.70
C ASP A 263 7.00 4.32 13.99
N GLY A 264 5.73 4.69 14.19
CA GLY A 264 5.26 5.50 15.32
C GLY A 264 4.45 4.70 16.33
N VAL A 265 4.98 4.50 17.53
CA VAL A 265 4.26 3.85 18.64
C VAL A 265 3.43 4.87 19.41
N PHE A 266 2.12 4.64 19.47
CA PHE A 266 1.17 5.42 20.25
C PHE A 266 0.49 4.53 21.29
N SER A 267 0.18 5.11 22.46
CA SER A 267 -0.53 4.40 23.52
C SER A 267 -1.97 4.05 23.13
N GLU A 268 -2.58 3.13 23.87
CA GLU A 268 -3.97 2.71 23.66
C GLU A 268 -4.95 3.90 23.69
N SER A 269 -4.68 4.95 24.49
CA SER A 269 -5.56 6.13 24.54
C SER A 269 -5.67 6.86 23.20
N TYR A 270 -4.60 6.90 22.41
CA TYR A 270 -4.67 7.43 21.04
C TYR A 270 -5.35 6.44 20.09
N MET A 271 -5.11 5.14 20.25
CA MET A 271 -5.66 4.09 19.39
C MET A 271 -7.16 3.84 19.59
N ARG A 272 -7.77 4.40 20.64
CA ARG A 272 -9.23 4.42 20.83
C ARG A 272 -9.96 5.34 19.85
N ASP A 273 -9.26 6.29 19.24
CA ASP A 273 -9.78 7.12 18.15
C ASP A 273 -8.73 7.17 17.01
N PRO A 274 -8.62 6.07 16.24
CA PRO A 274 -7.63 5.99 15.17
C PRO A 274 -7.92 6.98 14.04
N ALA A 275 -9.17 7.46 13.90
CA ALA A 275 -9.55 8.49 12.92
C ALA A 275 -8.90 9.83 13.25
N GLU A 276 -9.01 10.29 14.49
CA GLU A 276 -8.38 11.53 14.95
C GLU A 276 -6.85 11.43 14.90
N LEU A 277 -6.28 10.29 15.31
CA LEU A 277 -4.83 10.06 15.20
C LEU A 277 -4.35 10.12 13.74
N LEU A 278 -5.04 9.43 12.83
CA LEU A 278 -4.78 9.46 11.39
C LEU A 278 -4.80 10.90 10.87
N HIS A 279 -5.87 11.66 11.17
CA HIS A 279 -6.01 13.04 10.70
C HIS A 279 -4.85 13.92 11.16
N ARG A 280 -4.54 13.88 12.46
CA ARG A 280 -3.47 14.70 13.03
C ARG A 280 -2.10 14.40 12.42
N ILE A 281 -1.78 13.12 12.19
CA ILE A 281 -0.51 12.73 11.55
C ILE A 281 -0.50 13.14 10.08
N LYS A 282 -1.57 12.86 9.34
CA LYS A 282 -1.67 13.13 7.90
C LYS A 282 -1.52 14.62 7.56
N MET A 283 -1.91 15.50 8.47
CA MET A 283 -1.81 16.96 8.33
C MET A 283 -0.39 17.52 8.52
N LEU A 284 0.58 16.71 8.95
CA LEU A 284 1.97 17.15 9.07
C LEU A 284 2.61 17.32 7.68
N THR A 285 3.17 18.50 7.40
CA THR A 285 3.95 18.72 6.17
C THR A 285 5.12 17.74 6.08
N GLY A 286 5.17 16.98 5.00
CA GLY A 286 6.17 15.94 4.76
C GLY A 286 5.65 14.51 4.99
N VAL A 287 4.46 14.32 5.59
CA VAL A 287 3.76 13.03 5.61
C VAL A 287 3.05 12.84 4.28
N LEU A 288 3.31 11.71 3.63
CA LEU A 288 2.59 11.30 2.42
C LEU A 288 1.39 10.45 2.80
N GLU A 289 1.59 9.41 3.62
CA GLU A 289 0.52 8.54 4.06
C GLU A 289 0.80 7.87 5.40
N VAL A 290 -0.25 7.45 6.08
CA VAL A 290 -0.25 6.81 7.40
C VAL A 290 -0.86 5.42 7.28
N GLY A 291 -0.24 4.43 7.90
CA GLY A 291 -0.68 3.04 7.91
C GLY A 291 -1.96 2.76 8.72
N LEU A 292 -2.77 3.77 9.02
CA LEU A 292 -4.10 3.61 9.62
C LEU A 292 -5.16 3.62 8.52
N PHE A 293 -5.86 2.51 8.36
CA PHE A 293 -6.96 2.31 7.42
C PHE A 293 -8.25 2.30 8.24
N VAL A 294 -8.97 3.42 8.23
CA VAL A 294 -10.06 3.68 9.18
C VAL A 294 -11.38 3.81 8.42
N GLY A 295 -12.38 3.01 8.80
CA GLY A 295 -13.70 3.01 8.14
C GLY A 295 -13.69 2.60 6.66
N MET A 296 -12.67 1.86 6.21
CA MET A 296 -12.50 1.47 4.81
C MET A 296 -12.92 0.03 4.51
N ALA A 297 -12.68 -0.89 5.44
CA ALA A 297 -12.89 -2.31 5.20
C ALA A 297 -14.36 -2.68 5.35
N GLU A 298 -14.90 -3.36 4.34
CA GLU A 298 -16.23 -3.93 4.38
C GLU A 298 -16.24 -5.22 5.20
N ALA A 299 -15.20 -6.03 5.07
CA ALA A 299 -15.06 -7.29 5.78
C ALA A 299 -13.60 -7.66 6.08
N ALA A 300 -13.39 -8.48 7.12
CA ALA A 300 -12.11 -9.07 7.46
C ALA A 300 -12.24 -10.57 7.77
N TYR A 301 -11.30 -11.36 7.27
CA TYR A 301 -11.23 -12.80 7.42
C TYR A 301 -9.96 -13.19 8.20
N PHE A 302 -10.14 -13.92 9.29
CA PHE A 302 -9.07 -14.35 10.20
C PHE A 302 -9.00 -15.87 10.26
N GLY A 303 -7.91 -16.44 9.75
CA GLY A 303 -7.68 -17.88 9.82
C GLY A 303 -7.07 -18.29 11.16
N TYR A 304 -7.55 -19.39 11.72
CA TYR A 304 -7.04 -19.96 12.96
C TYR A 304 -6.23 -21.23 12.68
N PRO A 305 -5.21 -21.53 13.51
CA PRO A 305 -4.42 -22.76 13.39
C PRO A 305 -5.24 -24.06 13.48
N ASP A 306 -6.45 -24.00 14.05
CA ASP A 306 -7.38 -25.14 14.16
C ASP A 306 -8.19 -25.39 12.88
N GLY A 307 -7.97 -24.60 11.82
CA GLY A 307 -8.65 -24.72 10.54
C GLY A 307 -9.94 -23.88 10.42
N THR A 308 -10.36 -23.20 11.49
CA THR A 308 -11.52 -22.31 11.42
C THR A 308 -11.17 -20.95 10.84
N VAL A 309 -12.13 -20.29 10.19
CA VAL A 309 -11.99 -18.89 9.76
C VAL A 309 -13.08 -18.06 10.43
N LEU A 310 -12.71 -16.96 11.07
CA LEU A 310 -13.66 -15.95 11.55
C LEU A 310 -13.77 -14.85 10.49
N ALA A 311 -14.97 -14.64 9.98
CA ALA A 311 -15.30 -13.52 9.12
C ALA A 311 -16.09 -12.46 9.91
N ARG A 312 -15.76 -11.19 9.71
CA ARG A 312 -16.39 -10.03 10.34
C ARG A 312 -16.74 -9.00 9.27
N TRP A 313 -17.92 -8.41 9.34
CA TRP A 313 -18.38 -7.37 8.42
C TRP A 313 -18.61 -6.04 9.13
N GLN A 314 -18.54 -4.95 8.38
CA GLN A 314 -18.75 -3.59 8.87
C GLN A 314 -20.15 -3.38 9.45
N ASP A 315 -21.15 -4.14 9.00
CA ASP A 315 -22.51 -4.14 9.54
C ASP A 315 -22.67 -4.86 10.89
N GLY A 316 -21.56 -5.35 11.46
CA GLY A 316 -21.51 -6.04 12.75
C GLY A 316 -21.73 -7.56 12.66
N ARG A 317 -22.01 -8.12 11.47
CA ARG A 317 -22.09 -9.58 11.32
C ARG A 317 -20.75 -10.23 11.63
N ARG A 318 -20.80 -11.38 12.31
CA ARG A 318 -19.64 -12.24 12.59
C ARG A 318 -20.03 -13.68 12.30
N GLN A 319 -19.19 -14.40 11.56
CA GLN A 319 -19.46 -15.78 11.15
C GLN A 319 -18.19 -16.62 11.25
N LYS A 320 -18.33 -17.82 11.83
CA LYS A 320 -17.31 -18.86 11.66
C LYS A 320 -17.58 -19.57 10.33
N VAL A 321 -16.59 -19.53 9.44
CA VAL A 321 -16.61 -20.17 8.13
C VAL A 321 -15.77 -21.44 8.21
N ASP A 322 -16.37 -22.54 7.80
CA ASP A 322 -15.64 -23.78 7.54
C ASP A 322 -15.05 -23.70 6.13
N ALA A 323 -13.77 -23.30 6.06
CA ALA A 323 -13.07 -23.07 4.81
C ALA A 323 -12.47 -24.35 4.19
N THR A 324 -12.67 -25.52 4.80
CA THR A 324 -12.18 -26.80 4.27
C THR A 324 -12.79 -27.16 2.91
N LYS A 325 -14.04 -26.76 2.67
CA LYS A 325 -14.72 -26.94 1.37
C LYS A 325 -14.00 -26.28 0.19
N GLY A 326 -13.35 -25.14 0.43
CA GLY A 326 -12.55 -24.45 -0.60
C GLY A 326 -11.31 -25.24 -1.01
N LEU A 327 -10.72 -25.99 -0.06
CA LEU A 327 -9.59 -26.89 -0.33
C LEU A 327 -10.02 -28.10 -1.17
N GLU A 328 -11.17 -28.71 -0.86
CA GLU A 328 -11.68 -29.88 -1.59
C GLU A 328 -11.90 -29.59 -3.08
N ILE A 329 -12.46 -28.42 -3.41
CA ILE A 329 -12.66 -27.96 -4.79
C ILE A 329 -11.31 -27.75 -5.50
N ALA A 330 -10.32 -27.20 -4.79
CA ALA A 330 -8.97 -26.97 -5.33
C ALA A 330 -8.25 -28.29 -5.64
N GLU A 331 -8.44 -29.33 -4.84
CA GLU A 331 -7.82 -30.64 -5.02
C GLU A 331 -8.46 -31.44 -6.15
N GLN A 332 -9.77 -31.32 -6.35
CA GLN A 332 -10.48 -31.96 -7.46
C GLN A 332 -10.05 -31.39 -8.83
N GLY A 333 -9.75 -30.09 -8.91
CA GLY A 333 -9.27 -29.44 -10.12
C GLY A 333 -7.86 -29.84 -10.57
N LYS A 334 -7.08 -30.55 -9.73
CA LYS A 334 -5.76 -31.11 -10.10
C LYS A 334 -5.82 -32.47 -10.81
N LYS A 335 -7.00 -33.11 -10.87
CA LYS A 335 -7.18 -34.47 -11.45
C LYS A 335 -7.62 -34.47 -12.92
N VAL A 336 -7.62 -33.32 -13.60
CA VAL A 336 -7.99 -33.19 -15.03
C VAL A 336 -6.81 -32.72 -15.85
#